data_AF-A0A947AMV3-F1
#
_entry.id   AF-A0A947AMV3-F1
#
_cell.length_a   1.000
_cell.length_b   1.000
_cell.length_c   1.000
_cell.angle_alpha   90.00
_cell.angle_beta   90.00
_cell.angle_gamma   90.00
#
_symmetry.space_group_name_H-M   'P 1'
#
loop_
_entity.id
_entity.type
_entity.pdbx_description
1 polymer ?
#
loop_
_entity_poly.entity_id
_entity_poly.type
_entity_poly.pdbx_seq_one_letter_code
_entity_poly.pdbx_strand_id
1 'polypeptide(L)'
;STVSPKIIRKKWVGCGDCVEHCSQNAIALVEEKAIINPEKCIGCGECILICSTEAVQVQWNQQIPVFLEKMVEYTMGVLKEKKGKTLFVNFITDVSPACDCYDYNDAPIVKDIGILASSDPVAIDQASVDLVNGEPGLSGTRLKAKTDSGTDKFRAIYPNVDWKIQLDYAQSIGLGSCDYELEKI
;
A
#
# COMPACT_ATOMS: atom_id res chain seq x y z
N SER A 1 4.30 5.32 16.96
CA SER A 1 3.44 4.90 15.84
C SER A 1 2.27 4.07 16.34
N THR A 2 1.06 4.34 15.87
CA THR A 2 -0.13 3.49 16.12
C THR A 2 -0.11 2.17 15.32
N VAL A 3 0.89 1.98 14.45
CA VAL A 3 1.22 0.70 13.77
C VAL A 3 2.30 -0.09 14.54
N SER A 4 2.62 0.30 15.78
CA SER A 4 3.62 -0.41 16.59
C SER A 4 3.22 -1.88 16.75
N PRO A 5 4.11 -2.84 16.47
CA PRO A 5 3.79 -4.25 16.65
C PRO A 5 3.55 -4.60 18.12
N LYS A 6 3.00 -5.78 18.34
CA LYS A 6 2.77 -6.35 19.67
C LYS A 6 3.66 -7.57 19.88
N ILE A 7 4.14 -7.73 21.10
CA ILE A 7 4.94 -8.90 21.48
C ILE A 7 4.05 -9.92 22.19
N ILE A 8 3.94 -11.11 21.61
CA ILE A 8 3.20 -12.26 22.10
C ILE A 8 4.11 -13.08 23.02
N ARG A 9 3.93 -12.88 24.32
CA ARG A 9 4.77 -13.50 25.36
C ARG A 9 4.91 -15.01 25.24
N LYS A 10 3.84 -15.71 24.85
CA LYS A 10 3.85 -17.18 24.74
C LYS A 10 4.80 -17.73 23.66
N LYS A 11 5.16 -16.91 22.67
CA LYS A 11 6.04 -17.27 21.55
C LYS A 11 7.48 -16.74 21.74
N TRP A 12 7.72 -15.93 22.76
CA TRP A 12 9.00 -15.27 22.98
C TRP A 12 10.02 -16.21 23.61
N VAL A 13 11.26 -16.19 23.10
CA VAL A 13 12.35 -17.08 23.56
C VAL A 13 13.57 -16.32 24.11
N GLY A 14 13.52 -14.99 24.18
CA GLY A 14 14.59 -14.19 24.78
C GLY A 14 15.82 -13.94 23.89
N CYS A 15 15.76 -14.24 22.59
CA CYS A 15 16.94 -14.09 21.69
C CYS A 15 17.42 -12.65 21.54
N GLY A 16 16.52 -11.67 21.56
CA GLY A 16 16.89 -10.25 21.45
C GLY A 16 17.08 -9.74 20.01
N ASP A 17 16.94 -10.56 18.97
CA ASP A 17 17.15 -10.17 17.57
C ASP A 17 16.38 -8.90 17.16
N CYS A 18 15.14 -8.76 17.65
CA CYS A 18 14.33 -7.58 17.36
C CYS A 18 14.91 -6.26 17.90
N VAL A 19 15.74 -6.32 18.95
CA VAL A 19 16.43 -5.17 19.54
C VAL A 19 17.59 -4.76 18.66
N GLU A 20 18.41 -5.73 18.22
CA GLU A 20 19.57 -5.49 17.37
C GLU A 20 19.19 -4.88 16.02
N HIS A 21 18.05 -5.30 15.46
CA HIS A 21 17.54 -4.82 14.18
C HIS A 21 16.69 -3.53 14.29
N CYS A 22 16.47 -2.99 15.49
CA CYS A 22 15.65 -1.79 15.62
C CYS A 22 16.45 -0.51 15.32
N SER A 23 16.39 -0.03 14.07
CA SER A 23 17.06 1.22 13.65
C SER A 23 16.69 2.47 14.48
N GLN A 24 15.54 2.46 15.14
CA GLN A 24 15.05 3.56 15.97
C GLN A 24 15.40 3.42 17.45
N ASN A 25 16.09 2.35 17.86
CA ASN A 25 16.32 2.01 19.27
C ASN A 25 15.01 2.05 20.09
N ALA A 26 13.93 1.58 19.48
CA ALA A 26 12.59 1.59 20.05
C ALA A 26 12.30 0.34 20.88
N ILE A 27 13.13 -0.70 20.80
CA ILE A 27 12.91 -1.97 21.48
C ILE A 27 14.01 -2.15 22.53
N ALA A 28 13.64 -2.55 23.74
CA ALA A 28 14.57 -2.82 24.84
C ALA A 28 14.23 -4.16 25.53
N LEU A 29 15.24 -4.83 26.07
CA LEU A 29 15.05 -6.00 26.94
C LEU A 29 14.96 -5.54 28.40
N VAL A 30 13.84 -5.84 29.05
CA VAL A 30 13.59 -5.55 30.47
C VAL A 30 13.01 -6.81 31.10
N GLU A 31 13.66 -7.35 32.13
CA GLU A 31 13.20 -8.58 32.82
C GLU A 31 12.92 -9.74 31.84
N GLU A 32 13.85 -10.01 30.93
CA GLU A 32 13.72 -11.05 29.88
C GLU A 32 12.58 -10.82 28.87
N LYS A 33 12.00 -9.61 28.83
CA LYS A 33 10.93 -9.23 27.90
C LYS A 33 11.43 -8.15 26.95
N ALA A 34 11.14 -8.32 25.67
CA ALA A 34 11.20 -7.20 24.75
C ALA A 34 10.01 -6.24 25.02
N ILE A 35 10.30 -4.95 25.13
CA ILE A 35 9.34 -3.87 25.31
C ILE A 35 9.56 -2.86 24.19
N ILE A 36 8.48 -2.47 23.51
CA ILE A 36 8.52 -1.48 22.43
C ILE A 36 8.08 -0.14 23.00
N ASN A 37 8.92 0.88 22.86
CA ASN A 37 8.57 2.27 23.11
C ASN A 37 7.74 2.80 21.91
N PRO A 38 6.44 3.08 22.10
CA PRO A 38 5.56 3.51 21.01
C PRO A 38 5.89 4.91 20.48
N GLU A 39 6.55 5.76 21.25
CA GLU A 39 6.95 7.11 20.83
C GLU A 39 8.13 7.08 19.86
N LYS A 40 9.06 6.13 20.04
CA LYS A 40 10.20 5.92 19.15
C LYS A 40 9.88 5.01 17.97
N CYS A 41 8.93 4.09 18.13
CA CYS A 41 8.59 3.14 17.08
C CYS A 41 7.92 3.85 15.89
N ILE A 42 8.54 3.73 14.71
CA ILE A 42 7.98 4.24 13.44
C ILE A 42 7.09 3.23 12.71
N GLY A 43 7.03 1.98 13.18
CA GLY A 43 6.21 0.92 12.57
C GLY A 43 6.79 0.33 11.28
N CYS A 44 8.12 0.18 11.17
CA CYS A 44 8.77 -0.36 9.96
C CYS A 44 8.63 -1.87 9.75
N GLY A 45 8.16 -2.61 10.76
CA GLY A 45 7.93 -4.04 10.63
C GLY A 45 9.19 -4.92 10.56
N GLU A 46 10.40 -4.36 10.56
CA GLU A 46 11.64 -5.16 10.50
C GLU A 46 11.73 -6.19 11.65
N CYS A 47 11.36 -5.77 12.86
CA CYS A 47 11.28 -6.65 14.03
C CYS A 47 10.25 -7.80 13.88
N ILE A 48 9.24 -7.66 13.03
CA ILE A 48 8.27 -8.73 12.71
C ILE A 48 8.95 -9.75 11.79
N LEU A 49 9.64 -9.26 10.76
CA LEU A 49 10.30 -10.11 9.75
C LEU A 49 11.45 -10.94 10.32
N ILE A 50 12.24 -10.37 11.23
CA ILE A 50 13.40 -11.08 11.81
C ILE A 50 13.00 -12.05 12.93
N CYS A 51 11.78 -11.94 13.46
CA CYS A 51 11.37 -12.77 14.60
C CYS A 51 11.06 -14.20 14.16
N SER A 52 12.06 -15.08 14.30
CA SER A 52 11.98 -16.51 13.94
C SER A 52 10.85 -17.28 14.64
N THR A 53 10.39 -16.81 15.80
CA THR A 53 9.30 -17.43 16.56
C THR A 53 7.95 -16.76 16.37
N GLU A 54 7.86 -15.75 15.50
CA GLU A 54 6.65 -14.93 15.28
C GLU A 54 6.07 -14.32 16.56
N ALA A 55 6.94 -14.07 17.54
CA ALA A 55 6.55 -13.42 18.80
C ALA A 55 6.21 -11.94 18.58
N VAL A 56 6.78 -11.29 17.56
CA VAL A 56 6.45 -9.91 17.21
C VAL A 56 5.41 -9.92 16.10
N GLN A 57 4.22 -9.37 16.37
CA GLN A 57 3.06 -9.45 15.46
C GLN A 57 2.49 -8.07 15.11
N VAL A 58 1.95 -7.97 13.90
CA VAL A 58 1.18 -6.79 13.44
C VAL A 58 -0.03 -6.59 14.35
N GLN A 59 -0.28 -5.34 14.74
CA GLN A 59 -1.55 -4.97 15.36
C GLN A 59 -2.55 -4.56 14.26
N TRP A 60 -3.53 -5.42 14.01
CA TRP A 60 -4.61 -5.17 13.02
C TRP A 60 -5.73 -4.26 13.58
N ASN A 61 -5.39 -3.29 14.43
CA ASN A 61 -6.32 -2.35 15.05
C ASN A 61 -6.21 -0.94 14.47
N GLN A 62 -5.40 -0.77 13.42
CA GLN A 62 -5.10 0.52 12.84
C GLN A 62 -6.16 0.96 11.83
N GLN A 63 -6.43 2.27 11.79
CA GLN A 63 -7.27 2.85 10.73
C GLN A 63 -6.56 2.76 9.38
N ILE A 64 -7.27 2.27 8.36
CA ILE A 64 -6.77 2.14 6.98
C ILE A 64 -6.06 3.41 6.45
N PRO A 65 -6.56 4.65 6.69
CA PRO A 65 -5.90 5.85 6.19
C PRO A 65 -4.44 5.99 6.66
N VAL A 66 -4.16 5.74 7.95
CA VAL A 66 -2.81 5.89 8.49
C VAL A 66 -1.85 4.86 7.86
N PHE A 67 -2.34 3.64 7.60
CA PHE A 67 -1.54 2.64 6.90
C PHE A 67 -1.17 3.09 5.48
N LEU A 68 -2.13 3.62 4.73
CA LEU A 68 -1.91 4.14 3.37
C LEU A 68 -0.96 5.33 3.37
N GLU A 69 -1.09 6.27 4.30
CA GLU A 69 -0.18 7.40 4.46
C GLU A 69 1.26 6.93 4.72
N LYS A 70 1.45 5.93 5.60
CA LYS A 70 2.77 5.36 5.83
C LYS A 70 3.35 4.74 4.58
N MET A 71 2.58 3.99 3.78
CA MET A 71 3.09 3.44 2.51
C MET A 71 3.66 4.54 1.59
N VAL A 72 2.97 5.69 1.52
CA VAL A 72 3.45 6.85 0.76
C VAL A 72 4.75 7.42 1.34
N GLU A 73 4.85 7.57 2.67
CA GLU A 73 6.08 8.02 3.35
C GLU A 73 7.28 7.08 3.05
N TYR A 74 7.05 5.76 3.02
CA TYR A 74 8.09 4.79 2.64
C TYR A 74 8.55 4.99 1.20
N THR A 75 7.62 5.15 0.26
CA THR A 75 7.93 5.44 -1.14
C THR A 75 8.72 6.75 -1.25
N MET A 76 8.31 7.81 -0.55
CA MET A 76 9.04 9.07 -0.49
C MET A 76 10.48 8.87 0.00
N GLY A 77 10.69 8.05 1.04
CA GLY A 77 12.01 7.69 1.53
C GLY A 77 12.89 7.04 0.46
N VAL A 78 12.34 6.11 -0.33
CA VAL A 78 13.06 5.43 -1.42
C VAL A 78 13.39 6.40 -2.56
N LEU A 79 12.46 7.28 -2.93
CA LEU A 79 12.61 8.20 -4.06
C LEU A 79 13.48 9.42 -3.77
N LYS A 80 13.63 9.79 -2.49
CA LYS A 80 14.39 10.97 -2.06
C LYS A 80 15.80 11.05 -2.66
N GLU A 81 16.50 9.92 -2.70
CA GLU A 81 17.88 9.81 -3.23
C GLU A 81 17.95 9.41 -4.71
N LYS A 82 16.79 9.29 -5.37
CA LYS A 82 16.65 8.84 -6.78
C LYS A 82 16.00 9.89 -7.69
N LYS A 83 15.95 11.15 -7.26
CA LYS A 83 15.34 12.25 -8.04
C LYS A 83 15.90 12.32 -9.47
N GLY A 84 15.01 12.37 -10.45
CA GLY A 84 15.35 12.43 -11.88
C GLY A 84 15.93 11.14 -12.46
N LYS A 85 15.95 10.04 -11.70
CA LYS A 85 16.48 8.72 -12.12
C LYS A 85 15.43 7.61 -11.98
N THR A 86 14.16 8.00 -11.98
CA THR A 86 13.02 7.12 -11.72
C THR A 86 12.11 7.11 -12.94
N LEU A 87 11.67 5.91 -13.31
CA LEU A 87 10.66 5.67 -14.32
C LEU A 87 9.67 4.67 -13.72
N PHE A 88 8.39 5.00 -13.80
CA PHE A 88 7.27 4.17 -13.34
C PHE A 88 6.55 3.64 -14.57
N VAL A 89 6.16 2.37 -14.52
CA VAL A 89 5.50 1.68 -15.63
C VAL A 89 4.35 0.88 -15.05
N ASN A 90 3.11 1.19 -15.48
CA ASN A 90 1.91 0.47 -15.07
C ASN A 90 1.40 -0.36 -16.25
N PHE A 91 1.09 -1.62 -15.98
CA PHE A 91 0.43 -2.52 -16.92
C PHE A 91 -1.03 -2.62 -16.51
N ILE A 92 -1.91 -2.04 -17.32
CA ILE A 92 -3.35 -2.05 -17.06
C ILE A 92 -3.95 -3.16 -17.90
N THR A 93 -3.75 -4.37 -17.43
CA THR A 93 -4.19 -5.63 -18.04
C THR A 93 -4.78 -6.51 -16.95
N ASP A 94 -5.75 -7.34 -17.30
CA ASP A 94 -6.40 -8.27 -16.37
C ASP A 94 -6.79 -7.59 -15.04
N VAL A 95 -7.52 -6.46 -15.14
CA VAL A 95 -7.91 -5.65 -13.98
C VAL A 95 -8.91 -6.44 -13.14
N SER A 96 -8.39 -7.24 -12.23
CA SER A 96 -9.15 -8.18 -11.42
C SER A 96 -9.75 -7.49 -10.19
N PRO A 97 -10.89 -7.98 -9.67
CA PRO A 97 -11.56 -7.33 -8.56
C PRO A 97 -10.97 -7.64 -7.19
N ALA A 98 -9.99 -8.54 -7.06
CA ALA A 98 -9.28 -8.84 -5.83
C ALA A 98 -7.77 -8.98 -6.09
N CYS A 99 -6.98 -9.12 -5.03
CA CYS A 99 -5.53 -9.35 -5.18
C CYS A 99 -5.28 -10.68 -5.88
N ASP A 100 -4.26 -10.75 -6.73
CA ASP A 100 -3.90 -11.97 -7.48
C ASP A 100 -3.52 -13.16 -6.56
N CYS A 101 -3.20 -12.90 -5.30
CA CYS A 101 -2.97 -13.94 -4.30
C CYS A 101 -4.26 -14.53 -3.70
N TYR A 102 -5.43 -14.02 -4.08
CA TYR A 102 -6.71 -14.50 -3.59
C TYR A 102 -7.25 -15.62 -4.47
N ASP A 103 -7.34 -16.83 -3.91
CA ASP A 103 -7.70 -18.07 -4.63
C ASP A 103 -9.06 -18.00 -5.36
N TYR A 104 -9.95 -17.09 -4.97
CA TYR A 104 -11.28 -16.92 -5.54
C TYR A 104 -11.43 -15.57 -6.27
N ASN A 105 -10.34 -15.08 -6.87
CA ASN A 105 -10.40 -13.89 -7.70
C ASN A 105 -11.29 -14.14 -8.93
N ASP A 106 -12.09 -13.15 -9.28
CA ASP A 106 -13.07 -13.25 -10.37
C ASP A 106 -12.45 -12.71 -11.67
N ALA A 107 -13.17 -12.86 -12.78
CA ALA A 107 -12.76 -12.34 -14.08
C ALA A 107 -12.52 -10.82 -14.07
N PRO A 108 -11.63 -10.31 -14.93
CA PRO A 108 -11.32 -8.88 -15.00
C PRO A 108 -12.54 -8.02 -15.26
N ILE A 109 -12.59 -6.85 -14.60
CA ILE A 109 -13.78 -5.99 -14.54
C ILE A 109 -13.90 -5.02 -15.72
N VAL A 110 -12.80 -4.80 -16.43
CA VAL A 110 -12.71 -4.02 -17.68
C VAL A 110 -11.81 -4.77 -18.66
N LYS A 111 -11.86 -4.43 -19.95
CA LYS A 111 -10.88 -4.93 -20.92
C LYS A 111 -9.47 -4.42 -20.60
N ASP A 112 -8.46 -5.08 -21.18
CA ASP A 112 -7.09 -4.58 -21.18
C ASP A 112 -7.01 -3.20 -21.84
N ILE A 113 -6.24 -2.30 -21.22
CA ILE A 113 -6.08 -0.91 -21.66
C ILE A 113 -4.71 -0.70 -22.29
N GLY A 114 -3.66 -1.26 -21.67
CA GLY A 114 -2.29 -1.18 -22.19
C GLY A 114 -1.26 -0.84 -21.12
N ILE A 115 -0.18 -0.18 -21.55
CA ILE A 115 0.97 0.13 -20.71
C ILE A 115 1.10 1.65 -20.60
N LEU A 116 1.23 2.16 -19.38
CA LEU A 116 1.57 3.55 -19.11
C LEU A 116 3.03 3.65 -18.66
N ALA A 117 3.64 4.79 -18.94
CA ALA A 117 4.94 5.16 -18.40
C ALA A 117 4.93 6.61 -17.93
N SER A 118 5.60 6.90 -16.83
CA SER A 118 5.72 8.26 -16.28
C SER A 118 7.00 8.40 -15.45
N SER A 119 7.48 9.64 -15.32
CA SER A 119 8.52 9.98 -14.33
C SER A 119 7.93 10.40 -12.98
N ASP A 120 6.62 10.65 -12.92
CA ASP A 120 5.86 11.00 -11.72
C ASP A 120 5.02 9.78 -11.26
N PRO A 121 5.24 9.27 -10.03
CA PRO A 121 4.54 8.08 -9.51
C PRO A 121 3.06 8.34 -9.19
N VAL A 122 2.69 9.57 -8.84
CA VAL A 122 1.30 9.91 -8.49
C VAL A 122 0.49 10.07 -9.78
N ALA A 123 1.08 10.72 -10.79
CA ALA A 123 0.42 10.96 -12.06
C ALA A 123 0.06 9.65 -12.79
N ILE A 124 0.96 8.65 -12.79
CA ILE A 124 0.72 7.37 -13.46
C ILE A 124 -0.38 6.55 -12.79
N ASP A 125 -0.45 6.57 -11.46
CA ASP A 125 -1.48 5.87 -10.70
C ASP A 125 -2.84 6.55 -10.88
N GLN A 126 -2.89 7.89 -10.85
CA GLN A 126 -4.10 8.64 -11.16
C GLN A 126 -4.58 8.37 -12.59
N ALA A 127 -3.68 8.43 -13.59
CA ALA A 127 -4.00 8.11 -14.98
C ALA A 127 -4.50 6.67 -15.13
N SER A 128 -3.93 5.72 -14.39
CA SER A 128 -4.34 4.32 -14.42
C SER A 128 -5.78 4.14 -13.91
N VAL A 129 -6.10 4.77 -12.78
CA VAL A 129 -7.46 4.74 -12.22
C VAL A 129 -8.47 5.42 -13.15
N ASP A 130 -8.12 6.56 -13.73
CA ASP A 130 -9.00 7.28 -14.64
C ASP A 130 -9.28 6.51 -15.92
N LEU A 131 -8.28 5.85 -16.50
CA LEU A 131 -8.45 5.01 -17.68
C LEU A 131 -9.36 3.80 -17.38
N VAL A 132 -9.15 3.12 -16.24
CA VAL A 132 -10.03 2.02 -15.83
C VAL A 132 -11.46 2.52 -15.59
N ASN A 133 -11.62 3.66 -14.92
CA ASN A 133 -12.94 4.26 -14.70
C ASN A 133 -13.58 4.76 -16.01
N GLY A 134 -12.78 5.12 -17.01
CA GLY A 134 -13.22 5.51 -18.35
C GLY A 134 -13.68 4.37 -19.26
N GLU A 135 -13.37 3.11 -18.94
CA GLU A 135 -13.85 1.97 -19.74
C GLU A 135 -15.25 1.50 -19.30
N PRO A 136 -16.06 0.86 -20.15
CA PRO A 136 -17.25 0.17 -19.68
C PRO A 136 -16.86 -1.12 -18.93
N GLY A 137 -17.61 -1.45 -17.88
CA GLY A 137 -17.45 -2.68 -17.13
C GLY A 137 -17.84 -3.92 -17.93
N LEU A 138 -17.08 -5.00 -17.78
CA LEU A 138 -17.36 -6.29 -18.42
C LEU A 138 -18.52 -7.01 -17.74
N SER A 139 -19.38 -7.63 -18.54
CA SER A 139 -20.51 -8.43 -18.07
C SER A 139 -20.05 -9.78 -17.51
N GLY A 140 -20.85 -10.34 -16.60
CA GLY A 140 -20.52 -11.64 -15.97
C GLY A 140 -19.46 -11.57 -14.86
N THR A 141 -18.91 -10.41 -14.57
CA THR A 141 -17.87 -10.20 -13.54
C THR A 141 -18.47 -9.83 -12.18
N ARG A 142 -17.61 -9.68 -11.15
CA ARG A 142 -17.99 -9.17 -9.82
C ARG A 142 -18.54 -7.74 -9.85
N LEU A 143 -18.23 -6.95 -10.87
CA LEU A 143 -18.72 -5.59 -11.01
C LEU A 143 -20.21 -5.62 -11.42
N LYS A 144 -21.11 -5.49 -10.43
CA LYS A 144 -22.58 -5.54 -10.64
C LYS A 144 -23.25 -4.17 -10.74
N ALA A 145 -22.54 -3.10 -10.41
CA ALA A 145 -23.04 -1.72 -10.41
C ALA A 145 -21.97 -0.79 -10.95
N LYS A 146 -22.34 0.43 -11.38
CA LYS A 146 -21.41 1.40 -11.95
C LYS A 146 -20.57 0.79 -13.08
N THR A 147 -21.27 0.16 -14.03
CA THR A 147 -20.66 -0.46 -15.21
C THR A 147 -20.46 0.53 -16.35
N ASP A 148 -21.07 1.71 -16.28
CA ASP A 148 -20.94 2.72 -17.31
C ASP A 148 -19.55 3.38 -17.28
N SER A 149 -19.08 3.80 -18.46
CA SER A 149 -17.88 4.61 -18.60
C SER A 149 -17.97 5.90 -17.77
N GLY A 150 -16.87 6.28 -17.13
CA GLY A 150 -16.77 7.47 -16.27
C GLY A 150 -17.24 7.26 -14.83
N THR A 151 -17.60 6.03 -14.45
CA THR A 151 -17.98 5.71 -13.07
C THR A 151 -16.84 5.04 -12.30
N ASP A 152 -16.78 5.28 -10.99
CA ASP A 152 -15.78 4.71 -10.09
C ASP A 152 -16.06 3.23 -9.81
N LYS A 153 -15.35 2.36 -10.54
CA LYS A 153 -15.50 0.90 -10.46
C LYS A 153 -14.89 0.32 -9.20
N PHE A 154 -13.79 0.89 -8.73
CA PHE A 154 -13.11 0.44 -7.51
C PHE A 154 -14.01 0.60 -6.28
N ARG A 155 -14.63 1.78 -6.12
CA ARG A 155 -15.63 2.00 -5.05
C ARG A 155 -16.93 1.22 -5.29
N ALA A 156 -17.24 0.80 -6.51
CA ALA A 156 -18.39 -0.06 -6.77
C ALA A 156 -18.18 -1.48 -6.19
N ILE A 157 -16.95 -1.99 -6.26
CA ILE A 157 -16.59 -3.32 -5.75
C ILE A 157 -16.29 -3.28 -4.25
N TYR A 158 -15.59 -2.23 -3.79
CA TYR A 158 -15.18 -2.03 -2.41
C TYR A 158 -15.66 -0.67 -1.88
N PRO A 159 -16.94 -0.53 -1.49
CA PRO A 159 -17.53 0.76 -1.12
C PRO A 159 -16.95 1.38 0.15
N ASN A 160 -16.32 0.57 1.00
CA ASN A 160 -15.70 1.01 2.25
C ASN A 160 -14.19 1.28 2.12
N VAL A 161 -13.63 1.16 0.91
CA VAL A 161 -12.21 1.40 0.64
C VAL A 161 -12.10 2.66 -0.21
N ASP A 162 -11.50 3.70 0.36
CA ASP A 162 -11.22 4.93 -0.37
C ASP A 162 -9.79 4.91 -0.92
N TRP A 163 -9.66 4.52 -2.19
CA TRP A 163 -8.38 4.47 -2.89
C TRP A 163 -7.73 5.86 -3.04
N LYS A 164 -8.52 6.94 -3.00
CA LYS A 164 -8.03 8.30 -3.26
C LYS A 164 -7.15 8.85 -2.15
N ILE A 165 -7.29 8.33 -0.93
CA ILE A 165 -6.51 8.74 0.25
C ILE A 165 -5.00 8.70 -0.04
N GLN A 166 -4.52 7.63 -0.70
CA GLN A 166 -3.10 7.46 -0.96
C GLN A 166 -2.56 8.51 -1.94
N LEU A 167 -3.30 8.79 -3.02
CA LEU A 167 -2.91 9.78 -4.03
C LEU A 167 -3.02 11.21 -3.50
N ASP A 168 -4.11 11.54 -2.80
CA ASP A 168 -4.31 12.85 -2.19
C ASP A 168 -3.20 13.16 -1.18
N TYR A 169 -2.83 12.19 -0.33
CA TYR A 169 -1.74 12.35 0.62
C TYR A 169 -0.38 12.46 -0.08
N ALA A 170 -0.11 11.61 -1.08
CA ALA A 170 1.12 11.66 -1.87
C ALA A 170 1.34 13.03 -2.53
N GLN A 171 0.28 13.62 -3.10
CA GLN A 171 0.33 14.97 -3.63
C GLN A 171 0.58 15.99 -2.52
N SER A 172 -0.10 15.88 -1.37
CA SER A 172 0.03 16.85 -0.27
C SER A 172 1.45 16.93 0.32
N ILE A 173 2.21 15.82 0.29
CA ILE A 173 3.60 15.78 0.75
C ILE A 173 4.62 16.03 -0.37
N GLY A 174 4.17 16.31 -1.59
CA GLY A 174 5.00 16.61 -2.75
C GLY A 174 5.72 15.41 -3.37
N LEU A 175 5.13 14.21 -3.29
CA LEU A 175 5.66 13.00 -3.94
C LEU A 175 5.48 13.03 -5.47
N GLY A 176 4.43 13.72 -5.93
CA GLY A 176 4.03 13.86 -7.33
C GLY A 176 2.73 14.65 -7.45
N SER A 177 2.13 14.66 -8.64
CA SER A 177 0.86 15.33 -8.90
C SER A 177 -0.21 14.37 -9.38
N CYS A 178 -1.45 14.60 -8.96
CA CYS A 178 -2.62 13.96 -9.56
C CYS A 178 -3.01 14.59 -10.90
N ASP A 179 -2.48 15.76 -11.24
CA ASP A 179 -2.68 16.37 -12.55
C ASP A 179 -1.69 15.76 -13.54
N TYR A 180 -2.18 15.40 -14.74
CA TYR A 180 -1.37 14.80 -15.78
C TYR A 180 -1.90 15.17 -17.17
N GLU A 181 -1.03 15.05 -18.17
CA GLU A 181 -1.39 15.08 -19.59
C GLU A 181 -1.12 13.69 -20.18
N LEU A 182 -2.11 13.15 -20.90
CA LEU A 182 -1.99 11.83 -21.52
C LEU A 182 -1.59 11.96 -22.98
N GLU A 183 -0.33 11.65 -23.27
CA GLU A 183 0.18 11.52 -24.64
C GLU A 183 0.05 10.08 -25.12
N LYS A 184 -0.65 9.85 -26.23
CA LYS A 184 -0.76 8.54 -26.88
C LYS A 184 0.29 8.43 -27.99
N ILE A 185 1.07 7.36 -27.95
CA ILE A 185 2.12 7.04 -28.92
C ILE A 185 1.64 5.90 -29.81
#